data_AF-A0A969UJZ8-F1
#
_entry.id   AF-A0A969UJZ8-F1
#
_cell.length_a   1.000
_cell.length_b   1.000
_cell.length_c   1.000
_cell.angle_alpha   90.00
_cell.angle_beta   90.00
_cell.angle_gamma   90.00
#
_symmetry.space_group_name_H-M   'P 1'
#
loop_
_entity.id
_entity.type
_entity.pdbx_description
1 polymer ?
#
loop_
_entity_poly.entity_id
_entity_poly.type
_entity_poly.pdbx_seq_one_letter_code
_entity_poly.pdbx_strand_id
1 'polypeptide(L)'
;MVAPDIPAEAIVSGRANTLRSSLRRFEEAYLFCNEGDMALRLASTAANYFSFPAKTRNGGYRLGNVIVRNLLPSTGNRRKSGLGIVNLSDEGRLVLPPKTASDTKDPTHLNYLFLNAESSLAARQNLVGLEDSQKSIAQLFTYFDCTNYKEKFLDPKTQKEKQVGIVSKAIGKPFLGFLDYVFLSLDFFTGKVDTHGGYIFSPQADLSEQLIYGLSCVGFKGLLRSLKANPLYGRSLEEIKLQRSELTPAQQEELAALQTLSHLCGTKGMQVLLAPERYEVDVLGGGYDRDGY
;
A
#
# COMPACT_ATOMS: atom_id res chain seq x y z
N MET A 1 13.92 0.99 -4.50
CA MET A 1 13.57 -0.41 -4.15
C MET A 1 12.10 -0.61 -4.42
N VAL A 2 11.76 -1.59 -5.25
CA VAL A 2 10.38 -2.08 -5.34
C VAL A 2 10.42 -3.50 -4.83
N ALA A 3 9.69 -3.76 -3.76
CA ALA A 3 9.69 -5.07 -3.11
C ALA A 3 8.25 -5.57 -2.98
N PRO A 4 8.00 -6.82 -3.40
CA PRO A 4 6.82 -7.50 -2.96
C PRO A 4 7.04 -8.05 -1.55
N ASP A 5 6.15 -7.65 -0.64
CA ASP A 5 6.11 -8.08 0.75
C ASP A 5 7.41 -7.88 1.55
N ILE A 6 7.30 -7.16 2.67
CA ILE A 6 8.40 -7.04 3.64
C ILE A 6 7.81 -7.35 5.00
N PRO A 7 8.50 -8.15 5.85
CA PRO A 7 8.00 -8.48 7.17
C PRO A 7 7.66 -7.20 7.95
N ALA A 8 6.49 -7.17 8.57
CA ALA A 8 6.07 -6.03 9.38
C ALA A 8 7.09 -5.67 10.49
N GLU A 9 7.86 -6.63 11.00
CA GLU A 9 8.97 -6.45 11.94
C GLU A 9 10.19 -5.74 11.34
N ALA A 10 10.31 -5.67 10.01
CA ALA A 10 11.29 -4.82 9.35
C ALA A 10 10.83 -3.37 9.25
N ILE A 11 9.51 -3.14 9.28
CA ILE A 11 8.87 -1.82 9.24
C ILE A 11 8.78 -1.21 10.65
N VAL A 12 8.34 -2.03 11.62
CA VAL A 12 8.30 -1.70 13.04
C VAL A 12 9.66 -2.02 13.65
N SER A 13 10.38 -1.03 14.15
CA SER A 13 11.77 -1.24 14.61
C SER A 13 12.03 -0.73 16.02
N GLY A 14 12.91 -1.43 16.72
CA GLY A 14 13.59 -0.99 17.94
C GLY A 14 15.10 -0.82 17.70
N ARG A 15 15.89 -0.60 18.76
CA ARG A 15 17.34 -0.37 18.68
C ARG A 15 18.07 -1.51 17.92
N ALA A 16 18.93 -1.11 16.98
CA ALA A 16 19.91 -1.94 16.26
C ALA A 16 19.39 -2.98 15.23
N ASN A 17 18.46 -2.60 14.33
CA ASN A 17 18.13 -3.42 13.17
C ASN A 17 19.00 -3.06 11.94
N THR A 18 19.94 -3.93 11.55
CA THR A 18 20.77 -3.79 10.34
C THR A 18 19.95 -3.62 9.07
N LEU A 19 18.76 -4.25 9.01
CA LEU A 19 17.82 -4.11 7.90
C LEU A 19 17.23 -2.70 7.84
N ARG A 20 16.85 -2.11 8.99
CA ARG A 20 16.41 -0.70 9.08
C ARG A 20 17.48 0.25 8.52
N SER A 21 18.74 0.06 8.95
CA SER A 21 19.87 0.89 8.50
C SER A 21 20.13 0.75 6.98
N SER A 22 19.81 -0.41 6.41
CA SER A 22 19.91 -0.65 4.97
C SER A 22 18.72 0.00 4.22
N LEU A 23 17.51 -0.16 4.74
CA LEU A 23 16.28 0.33 4.13
C LEU A 23 16.24 1.86 4.03
N ARG A 24 16.73 2.59 5.04
CA ARG A 24 16.79 4.07 5.01
C ARG A 24 17.69 4.65 3.92
N ARG A 25 18.59 3.84 3.33
CA ARG A 25 19.52 4.28 2.28
C ARG A 25 18.89 4.25 0.89
N PHE A 26 17.75 3.58 0.72
CA PHE A 26 17.04 3.63 -0.56
C PHE A 26 16.46 5.02 -0.77
N GLU A 27 16.76 5.66 -1.90
CA GLU A 27 16.17 6.94 -2.29
C GLU A 27 14.65 6.85 -2.39
N GLU A 28 14.14 5.74 -2.91
CA GLU A 28 12.71 5.46 -2.99
C GLU A 28 12.45 4.01 -2.61
N ALA A 29 11.37 3.75 -1.88
CA ALA A 29 11.00 2.40 -1.49
C ALA A 29 9.48 2.19 -1.57
N TYR A 30 9.10 1.14 -2.30
CA TYR A 30 7.72 0.81 -2.63
C TYR A 30 7.43 -0.63 -2.24
N LEU A 31 6.38 -0.82 -1.45
CA LEU A 31 5.99 -2.13 -0.93
C LEU A 31 4.65 -2.52 -1.52
N PHE A 32 4.63 -3.63 -2.26
CA PHE A 32 3.39 -4.23 -2.74
C PHE A 32 2.97 -5.29 -1.71
N CYS A 33 1.84 -5.05 -1.06
CA CYS A 33 1.34 -5.87 0.03
C CYS A 33 -0.05 -6.41 -0.28
N ASN A 34 -0.39 -7.55 0.33
CA ASN A 34 -1.67 -8.22 0.13
C ASN A 34 -1.99 -9.04 1.37
N GLU A 35 -3.19 -8.92 1.92
CA GLU A 35 -3.65 -9.77 3.02
C GLU A 35 -3.68 -11.25 2.64
N GLY A 36 -3.83 -11.56 1.35
CA GLY A 36 -3.87 -12.93 0.82
C GLY A 36 -2.64 -13.77 1.14
N ASP A 37 -1.46 -13.19 1.33
CA ASP A 37 -0.26 -13.93 1.77
C ASP A 37 -0.40 -14.50 3.20
N MET A 38 -1.37 -14.03 3.97
CA MET A 38 -1.74 -14.63 5.25
C MET A 38 -2.39 -16.01 5.07
N ALA A 39 -3.02 -16.28 3.92
CA ALA A 39 -3.49 -17.62 3.56
C ALA A 39 -2.31 -18.60 3.45
N LEU A 40 -1.22 -18.19 2.80
CA LEU A 40 0.03 -18.97 2.74
C LEU A 40 0.62 -19.19 4.13
N ARG A 41 0.60 -18.14 4.98
CA ARG A 41 0.99 -18.26 6.39
C ARG A 41 0.13 -19.30 7.11
N LEU A 42 -1.19 -19.28 6.96
CA LEU A 42 -2.10 -20.24 7.61
C LEU A 42 -1.88 -21.67 7.08
N ALA A 43 -1.71 -21.84 5.78
CA ALA A 43 -1.41 -23.13 5.16
C ALA A 43 -0.08 -23.72 5.66
N SER A 44 0.99 -22.92 5.66
CA SER A 44 2.29 -23.30 6.22
C SER A 44 2.21 -23.61 7.72
N THR A 45 1.41 -22.83 8.46
CA THR A 45 1.17 -23.12 9.89
C THR A 45 0.48 -24.44 10.08
N ALA A 46 -0.57 -24.73 9.33
CA ALA A 46 -1.31 -25.98 9.46
C ALA A 46 -0.37 -27.16 9.18
N ALA A 47 0.37 -27.11 8.07
CA ALA A 47 1.37 -28.13 7.71
C ALA A 47 2.45 -28.30 8.79
N ASN A 48 2.93 -27.19 9.37
CA ASN A 48 3.94 -27.21 10.42
C ASN A 48 3.37 -27.56 11.79
N TYR A 49 2.10 -27.28 12.09
CA TYR A 49 1.45 -27.67 13.34
C TYR A 49 1.25 -29.18 13.41
N PHE A 50 0.96 -29.82 12.26
CA PHE A 50 1.03 -31.27 12.13
C PHE A 50 2.45 -31.82 12.40
N SER A 51 3.49 -31.01 12.20
CA SER A 51 4.89 -31.42 12.37
C SER A 51 5.47 -31.04 13.74
N PHE A 52 5.06 -29.91 14.34
CA PHE A 52 5.58 -29.33 15.59
C PHE A 52 4.55 -28.39 16.26
N PRO A 53 3.82 -28.87 17.29
CA PRO A 53 2.86 -28.04 18.02
C PRO A 53 3.57 -27.13 19.03
N ALA A 54 3.65 -25.82 18.77
CA ALA A 54 4.15 -24.83 19.73
C ALA A 54 3.08 -23.77 20.06
N LYS A 55 2.81 -23.57 21.35
CA LYS A 55 1.67 -22.82 21.91
C LYS A 55 1.82 -21.30 21.96
N THR A 56 2.98 -20.71 21.72
CA THR A 56 3.20 -19.26 21.83
C THR A 56 3.97 -18.74 20.64
N ARG A 57 3.26 -18.20 19.65
CA ARG A 57 3.80 -17.94 18.33
C ARG A 57 4.21 -16.49 18.10
N ASN A 58 4.17 -15.60 19.09
CA ASN A 58 4.24 -14.15 18.86
C ASN A 58 5.59 -13.58 18.35
N GLY A 59 6.66 -14.39 18.25
CA GLY A 59 8.03 -13.91 17.94
C GLY A 59 8.76 -14.64 16.81
N GLY A 60 8.11 -15.56 16.09
CA GLY A 60 8.72 -16.32 14.98
C GLY A 60 8.22 -15.92 13.58
N TYR A 61 7.48 -14.83 13.48
CA TYR A 61 6.78 -14.42 12.26
C TYR A 61 7.74 -13.72 11.28
N ARG A 62 8.35 -14.49 10.37
CA ARG A 62 9.23 -13.95 9.32
C ARG A 62 8.48 -13.50 8.05
N LEU A 63 7.16 -13.65 8.03
CA LEU A 63 6.26 -13.28 6.94
C LEU A 63 5.10 -12.51 7.58
N GLY A 64 5.02 -11.23 7.30
CA GLY A 64 4.10 -10.32 7.97
C GLY A 64 3.59 -9.30 6.98
N ASN A 65 2.36 -9.51 6.51
CA ASN A 65 1.73 -8.58 5.58
C ASN A 65 1.29 -7.34 6.33
N VAL A 66 1.41 -6.21 5.64
CA VAL A 66 0.86 -4.95 6.10
C VAL A 66 -0.31 -4.58 5.22
N ILE A 67 -1.42 -4.19 5.84
CA ILE A 67 -2.66 -3.80 5.17
C ILE A 67 -2.82 -2.30 5.36
N VAL A 68 -3.20 -1.61 4.29
CA VAL A 68 -3.45 -0.17 4.32
C VAL A 68 -4.93 0.07 4.60
N ARG A 69 -5.25 0.94 5.56
CA ARG A 69 -6.64 1.38 5.78
C ARG A 69 -6.81 2.85 5.47
N ASN A 70 -7.99 3.22 4.98
CA ASN A 70 -8.43 4.60 5.02
C ASN A 70 -9.08 4.89 6.38
N LEU A 71 -8.51 5.84 7.12
CA LEU A 71 -8.98 6.27 8.44
C LEU A 71 -9.75 7.61 8.40
N LEU A 72 -9.91 8.23 7.23
CA LEU A 72 -10.57 9.51 7.11
C LEU A 72 -12.09 9.34 7.28
N PRO A 73 -12.75 10.18 8.11
CA PRO A 73 -14.18 10.11 8.30
C PRO A 73 -14.91 10.40 6.99
N SER A 74 -15.75 9.47 6.55
CA SER A 74 -16.63 9.65 5.39
C SER A 74 -17.74 10.66 5.73
N THR A 75 -17.46 11.95 5.63
CA THR A 75 -18.49 12.98 5.75
C THR A 75 -19.37 13.00 4.51
N GLY A 76 -20.58 12.44 4.60
CA GLY A 76 -21.65 12.56 3.61
C GLY A 76 -22.01 11.26 2.86
N ASN A 77 -23.16 11.30 2.16
CA ASN A 77 -23.78 10.20 1.39
C ASN A 77 -22.93 9.63 0.23
N ARG A 78 -21.64 9.96 0.14
CA ARG A 78 -20.69 9.36 -0.81
C ARG A 78 -19.89 8.27 -0.11
N ARG A 79 -20.48 7.08 0.04
CA ARG A 79 -19.74 5.81 0.15
C ARG A 79 -18.98 5.45 -1.15
N LYS A 80 -18.45 6.44 -1.89
CA LYS A 80 -17.55 6.17 -3.01
C LYS A 80 -16.15 6.00 -2.44
N SER A 81 -15.98 4.81 -1.87
CA SER A 81 -14.75 4.03 -1.76
C SER A 81 -13.46 4.83 -1.58
N GLY A 82 -12.93 4.84 -0.35
CA GLY A 82 -11.55 5.23 -0.04
C GLY A 82 -10.51 4.27 -0.63
N LEU A 83 -10.57 4.06 -1.94
CA LEU A 83 -9.66 3.28 -2.78
C LEU A 83 -8.84 4.28 -3.61
N GLY A 84 -7.56 3.97 -3.85
CA GLY A 84 -6.57 4.93 -4.33
C GLY A 84 -5.64 5.38 -3.21
N ILE A 85 -5.07 6.59 -3.30
CA ILE A 85 -4.17 7.12 -2.27
C ILE A 85 -4.97 7.53 -1.04
N VAL A 86 -4.85 6.77 0.06
CA VAL A 86 -5.71 6.88 1.25
C VAL A 86 -5.41 8.09 2.12
N ASN A 87 -4.19 8.63 2.00
CA ASN A 87 -3.74 9.82 2.71
C ASN A 87 -3.68 11.05 1.79
N LEU A 88 -4.45 11.06 0.69
CA LEU A 88 -4.61 12.21 -0.20
C LEU A 88 -6.06 12.68 -0.15
N SER A 89 -6.29 13.97 0.11
CA SER A 89 -7.62 14.57 0.08
C SER A 89 -8.11 14.76 -1.36
N ASP A 90 -9.41 15.02 -1.51
CA ASP A 90 -10.01 15.32 -2.81
C ASP A 90 -9.37 16.58 -3.45
N GLU A 91 -8.91 17.54 -2.64
CA GLU A 91 -8.18 18.74 -3.06
C GLU A 91 -6.67 18.50 -3.31
N GLY A 92 -6.24 17.24 -3.29
CA GLY A 92 -4.85 16.87 -3.49
C GLY A 92 -3.92 17.30 -2.35
N ARG A 93 -4.42 17.40 -1.11
CA ARG A 93 -3.58 17.65 0.07
C ARG A 93 -3.23 16.34 0.74
N LEU A 94 -1.99 16.17 1.17
CA LEU A 94 -1.65 15.02 2.01
C LEU A 94 -2.32 15.20 3.36
N VAL A 95 -3.11 14.22 3.79
CA VAL A 95 -3.81 14.23 5.07
C VAL A 95 -3.11 13.29 6.01
N LEU A 96 -2.68 13.81 7.16
CA LEU A 96 -2.20 12.99 8.26
C LEU A 96 -3.42 12.52 9.07
N PRO A 97 -3.42 11.28 9.60
CA PRO A 97 -4.50 10.82 10.42
C PRO A 97 -4.54 11.63 11.73
N PRO A 98 -5.74 11.80 12.32
CA PRO A 98 -5.88 12.53 13.56
C PRO A 98 -5.02 11.90 14.66
N LYS A 99 -4.27 12.74 15.38
CA LYS A 99 -3.47 12.30 16.54
C LYS A 99 -4.41 11.69 17.58
N THR A 100 -4.17 10.45 17.98
CA THR A 100 -4.91 9.87 19.12
C THR A 100 -4.32 10.38 20.44
N ALA A 101 -5.10 10.41 21.52
CA ALA A 101 -4.64 10.88 22.83
C ALA A 101 -3.46 10.05 23.41
N SER A 102 -3.20 8.86 22.85
CA SER A 102 -2.05 8.00 23.16
C SER A 102 -0.80 8.27 22.29
N ASP A 103 -0.90 9.11 21.27
CA ASP A 103 0.21 9.40 20.33
C ASP A 103 1.13 10.47 20.89
N THR A 104 1.99 10.08 21.83
CA THR A 104 3.03 10.95 22.39
C THR A 104 4.27 11.04 21.49
N LYS A 105 4.43 10.15 20.50
CA LYS A 105 5.59 10.06 19.60
C LYS A 105 5.17 9.78 18.16
N ASP A 106 5.04 10.84 17.37
CA ASP A 106 4.74 10.92 15.92
C ASP A 106 4.51 9.59 15.14
N PRO A 107 3.44 8.80 15.41
CA PRO A 107 3.19 7.52 14.75
C PRO A 107 2.08 7.66 13.70
N THR A 108 1.88 8.89 13.19
CA THR A 108 0.77 9.26 12.30
C THR A 108 0.72 8.35 11.07
N HIS A 109 1.85 8.12 10.40
CA HIS A 109 1.90 7.24 9.22
C HIS A 109 1.62 5.76 9.53
N LEU A 110 2.06 5.26 10.69
CA LEU A 110 1.84 3.87 11.11
C LEU A 110 0.37 3.58 11.46
N ASN A 111 -0.42 4.61 11.76
CA ASN A 111 -1.85 4.45 12.05
C ASN A 111 -2.61 3.92 10.84
N TYR A 112 -2.16 4.18 9.62
CA TYR A 112 -2.76 3.62 8.41
C TYR A 112 -2.44 2.15 8.17
N LEU A 113 -1.49 1.58 8.90
CA LEU A 113 -0.93 0.25 8.65
C LEU A 113 -1.41 -0.76 9.69
N PHE A 114 -1.88 -1.92 9.23
CA PHE A 114 -2.46 -2.97 10.06
C PHE A 114 -1.87 -4.34 9.75
N LEU A 115 -1.71 -5.18 10.78
CA LEU A 115 -1.34 -6.60 10.63
C LEU A 115 -2.56 -7.47 10.36
N ASN A 116 -3.71 -7.09 10.94
CA ASN A 116 -4.99 -7.77 10.83
C ASN A 116 -6.10 -6.81 11.28
N ALA A 117 -7.32 -7.33 11.40
CA ALA A 117 -8.49 -6.55 11.77
C ALA A 117 -8.36 -5.81 13.13
N GLU A 118 -7.55 -6.34 14.05
CA GLU A 118 -7.49 -5.96 15.47
C GLU A 118 -6.18 -5.27 15.85
N SER A 119 -5.12 -5.40 15.04
CA SER A 119 -3.75 -4.99 15.39
C SER A 119 -3.19 -3.98 14.40
N SER A 120 -3.03 -2.71 14.81
CA SER A 120 -2.30 -1.69 14.05
C SER A 120 -0.79 -1.80 14.26
N LEU A 121 -0.01 -1.37 13.27
CA LEU A 121 1.45 -1.30 13.39
C LEU A 121 1.88 -0.23 14.40
N ALA A 122 1.11 0.86 14.54
CA ALA A 122 1.37 1.88 15.56
C ALA A 122 1.32 1.30 16.99
N ALA A 123 0.30 0.49 17.30
CA ALA A 123 0.22 -0.21 18.58
C ALA A 123 1.41 -1.14 18.79
N ARG A 124 1.84 -1.85 17.74
CA ARG A 124 3.02 -2.71 17.78
C ARG A 124 4.31 -1.92 18.01
N GLN A 125 4.45 -0.75 17.38
CA GLN A 125 5.62 0.12 17.52
C GLN A 125 5.76 0.66 18.94
N ASN A 126 4.65 0.99 19.60
CA ASN A 126 4.66 1.44 20.99
C ASN A 126 5.15 0.36 21.96
N LEU A 127 4.89 -0.92 21.66
CA LEU A 127 5.39 -2.04 22.46
C LEU A 127 6.89 -2.29 22.29
N VAL A 128 7.43 -2.05 21.08
CA VAL A 128 8.85 -2.26 20.77
C VAL A 128 9.71 -1.07 21.22
N GLY A 129 9.11 0.13 21.24
CA GLY A 129 9.74 1.37 21.69
C GLY A 129 10.68 1.97 20.64
N LEU A 130 10.37 3.20 20.20
CA LEU A 130 11.33 4.08 19.53
C LEU A 130 11.96 5.01 20.56
N GLU A 131 13.24 5.35 20.35
CA GLU A 131 13.86 6.46 21.05
C GLU A 131 13.09 7.76 20.76
N ASP A 132 13.05 8.68 21.72
CA ASP A 132 12.22 9.89 21.66
C ASP A 132 12.52 10.78 20.44
N SER A 133 13.72 10.66 19.86
CA SER A 133 14.18 11.43 18.69
C SER A 133 14.10 10.67 17.35
N GLN A 134 13.70 9.40 17.35
CA GLN A 134 13.72 8.57 16.13
C GLN A 134 12.37 8.60 15.41
N LYS A 135 12.40 8.97 14.13
CA LYS A 135 11.28 8.82 13.20
C LYS A 135 11.12 7.35 12.82
N SER A 136 9.90 6.95 12.47
CA SER A 136 9.64 5.59 11.96
C SER A 136 10.06 5.50 10.50
N ILE A 137 10.90 4.52 10.14
CA ILE A 137 11.28 4.27 8.73
C ILE A 137 10.08 3.93 7.85
N ALA A 138 8.94 3.54 8.44
CA ALA A 138 7.71 3.30 7.70
C ALA A 138 7.26 4.53 6.89
N GLN A 139 7.60 5.74 7.33
CA GLN A 139 7.29 7.00 6.63
C GLN A 139 8.07 7.15 5.31
N LEU A 140 9.16 6.39 5.12
CA LEU A 140 9.94 6.40 3.88
C LEU A 140 9.35 5.48 2.80
N PHE A 141 8.34 4.68 3.14
CA PHE A 141 7.77 3.69 2.24
C PHE A 141 6.42 4.14 1.69
N THR A 142 6.23 3.94 0.38
CA THR A 142 4.89 3.96 -0.20
C THR A 142 4.37 2.54 -0.28
N TYR A 143 3.17 2.31 0.23
CA TYR A 143 2.55 0.98 0.29
C TYR A 143 1.45 0.88 -0.75
N PHE A 144 1.46 -0.17 -1.55
CA PHE A 144 0.41 -0.55 -2.48
C PHE A 144 -0.27 -1.81 -1.94
N ASP A 145 -1.41 -1.62 -1.28
CA ASP A 145 -2.25 -2.71 -0.83
C ASP A 145 -3.11 -3.23 -2.00
N CYS A 146 -2.73 -4.41 -2.47
CA CYS A 146 -3.33 -5.12 -3.58
C CYS A 146 -4.39 -6.14 -3.12
N THR A 147 -4.81 -6.14 -1.85
CA THR A 147 -5.79 -7.11 -1.33
C THR A 147 -7.09 -7.10 -2.13
N ASN A 148 -7.54 -5.94 -2.61
CA ASN A 148 -8.73 -5.82 -3.44
C ASN A 148 -8.42 -5.52 -4.91
N TYR A 149 -7.15 -5.71 -5.33
CA TYR A 149 -6.72 -5.47 -6.69
C TYR A 149 -7.38 -6.45 -7.66
N LYS A 150 -8.01 -5.87 -8.67
CA LYS A 150 -8.70 -6.57 -9.75
C LYS A 150 -8.42 -5.97 -11.09
N GLU A 151 -8.45 -6.83 -12.09
CA GLU A 151 -8.28 -6.47 -13.49
C GLU A 151 -9.44 -6.97 -14.33
N LYS A 152 -9.60 -6.31 -15.47
CA LYS A 152 -10.60 -6.70 -16.46
C LYS A 152 -9.91 -7.46 -17.56
N PHE A 153 -10.47 -8.60 -17.95
CA PHE A 153 -9.98 -9.36 -19.08
C PHE A 153 -11.15 -9.83 -19.95
N LEU A 154 -10.86 -10.03 -21.24
CA LEU A 154 -11.81 -10.62 -22.17
C LEU A 154 -11.72 -12.13 -22.06
N ASP A 155 -12.81 -12.79 -21.65
CA ASP A 155 -12.84 -14.24 -21.59
C ASP A 155 -12.75 -14.81 -23.02
N PRO A 156 -11.72 -15.60 -23.37
CA PRO A 156 -11.53 -16.07 -24.73
C PRO A 156 -12.66 -16.97 -25.21
N LYS A 157 -13.36 -17.67 -24.29
CA LYS A 157 -14.46 -18.58 -24.63
C LYS A 157 -15.78 -17.84 -24.82
N THR A 158 -16.06 -16.86 -23.96
CA THR A 158 -17.37 -16.18 -23.96
C THR A 158 -17.35 -14.82 -24.66
N GLN A 159 -16.16 -14.29 -24.98
CA GLN A 159 -15.94 -12.94 -25.53
C GLN A 159 -16.61 -11.84 -24.68
N LYS A 160 -16.80 -12.12 -23.39
CA LYS A 160 -17.38 -11.19 -22.42
C LYS A 160 -16.28 -10.68 -21.50
N GLU A 161 -16.35 -9.38 -21.19
CA GLU A 161 -15.49 -8.76 -20.19
C GLU A 161 -15.80 -9.36 -18.82
N LYS A 162 -14.77 -9.86 -18.13
CA LYS A 162 -14.85 -10.37 -16.76
C LYS A 162 -13.87 -9.63 -15.87
N GLN A 163 -14.24 -9.47 -14.60
CA GLN A 163 -13.34 -8.99 -13.56
C GLN A 163 -12.73 -10.18 -12.82
N VAL A 164 -11.43 -10.15 -12.60
CA VAL A 164 -10.68 -11.14 -11.82
C VAL A 164 -9.86 -10.44 -10.76
N GLY A 165 -9.83 -11.00 -9.55
CA GLY A 165 -8.89 -10.56 -8.52
C GLY A 165 -7.52 -11.17 -8.80
N ILE A 166 -6.47 -10.36 -8.68
CA ILE A 166 -5.13 -10.75 -9.14
C ILE A 166 -4.38 -11.56 -8.08
N VAL A 167 -4.33 -11.04 -6.84
CA VAL A 167 -3.63 -11.65 -5.70
C VAL A 167 -4.58 -12.11 -4.58
N SER A 168 -5.87 -11.91 -4.80
CA SER A 168 -6.94 -12.39 -3.93
C SER A 168 -8.23 -12.57 -4.75
N LYS A 169 -9.34 -12.93 -4.11
CA LYS A 169 -10.66 -12.91 -4.75
C LYS A 169 -11.23 -11.51 -5.02
N ALA A 170 -10.55 -10.45 -4.56
CA ALA A 170 -10.98 -9.06 -4.66
C ALA A 170 -12.43 -8.83 -4.19
N ILE A 171 -12.77 -9.40 -3.03
CA ILE A 171 -14.12 -9.40 -2.46
C ILE A 171 -14.62 -8.03 -1.97
N GLY A 172 -13.78 -6.99 -2.03
CA GLY A 172 -14.13 -5.63 -1.61
C GLY A 172 -14.30 -5.48 -0.11
N LYS A 173 -13.75 -6.42 0.67
CA LYS A 173 -13.76 -6.34 2.13
C LYS A 173 -12.51 -5.61 2.61
N PRO A 174 -12.60 -4.87 3.74
CA PRO A 174 -11.42 -4.26 4.35
C PRO A 174 -10.49 -5.31 4.95
N PHE A 175 -11.02 -6.45 5.39
CA PHE A 175 -10.27 -7.61 5.90
C PHE A 175 -10.86 -8.90 5.36
N LEU A 176 -9.99 -9.87 5.11
CA LEU A 176 -10.37 -11.25 4.82
C LEU A 176 -10.78 -11.95 6.12
N GLY A 177 -11.95 -12.58 6.10
CA GLY A 177 -12.39 -13.45 7.19
C GLY A 177 -11.73 -14.82 7.10
N PHE A 178 -11.92 -15.64 8.13
CA PHE A 178 -11.41 -17.01 8.18
C PHE A 178 -11.78 -17.84 6.93
N LEU A 179 -13.05 -17.81 6.53
CA LEU A 179 -13.51 -18.53 5.34
C LEU A 179 -12.88 -18.00 4.05
N ASP A 180 -12.64 -16.70 3.96
CA ASP A 180 -11.99 -16.09 2.80
C ASP A 180 -10.56 -16.64 2.66
N TYR A 181 -9.80 -16.79 3.76
CA TYR A 181 -8.48 -17.42 3.74
C TYR A 181 -8.51 -18.90 3.37
N VAL A 182 -9.50 -19.65 3.85
CA VAL A 182 -9.65 -21.08 3.49
C VAL A 182 -9.85 -21.21 1.98
N PHE A 183 -10.77 -20.41 1.42
CA PHE A 183 -11.00 -20.42 -0.01
C PHE A 183 -9.80 -19.93 -0.81
N LEU A 184 -9.10 -18.92 -0.32
CA LEU A 184 -7.91 -18.39 -1.00
C LEU A 184 -6.76 -19.40 -0.98
N SER A 185 -6.60 -20.15 0.10
CA SER A 185 -5.63 -21.25 0.19
C SER A 185 -5.94 -22.33 -0.86
N LEU A 186 -7.21 -22.70 -1.01
CA LEU A 186 -7.64 -23.67 -2.04
C LEU A 186 -7.38 -23.12 -3.46
N ASP A 187 -7.66 -21.85 -3.70
CA ASP A 187 -7.41 -21.23 -5.01
C ASP A 187 -5.92 -21.14 -5.32
N PHE A 188 -5.07 -20.89 -4.32
CA PHE A 188 -3.62 -20.96 -4.46
C PHE A 188 -3.15 -22.37 -4.84
N PHE A 189 -3.57 -23.40 -4.09
CA PHE A 189 -3.18 -24.79 -4.40
C PHE A 189 -3.72 -25.30 -5.73
N THR A 190 -4.83 -24.75 -6.21
CA THR A 190 -5.39 -25.08 -7.53
C THR A 190 -4.87 -24.20 -8.66
N GLY A 191 -3.96 -23.25 -8.36
CA GLY A 191 -3.35 -22.35 -9.34
C GLY A 191 -4.33 -21.31 -9.91
N LYS A 192 -5.48 -21.08 -9.26
CA LYS A 192 -6.48 -20.10 -9.70
C LYS A 192 -6.12 -18.67 -9.31
N VAL A 193 -5.46 -18.49 -8.17
CA VAL A 193 -5.02 -17.19 -7.66
C VAL A 193 -3.61 -17.34 -7.11
N ASP A 194 -2.67 -16.57 -7.63
CA ASP A 194 -1.32 -16.47 -7.07
C ASP A 194 -1.28 -15.29 -6.08
N THR A 195 -1.41 -15.60 -4.79
CA THR A 195 -1.45 -14.56 -3.75
C THR A 195 -0.12 -13.83 -3.57
N HIS A 196 0.98 -14.51 -3.93
CA HIS A 196 2.33 -14.08 -3.59
C HIS A 196 3.07 -13.47 -4.76
N GLY A 197 2.89 -13.97 -5.99
CA GLY A 197 3.57 -13.48 -7.19
C GLY A 197 2.64 -12.82 -8.20
N GLY A 198 1.32 -12.87 -7.98
CA GLY A 198 0.32 -12.53 -8.98
C GLY A 198 0.40 -11.10 -9.52
N TYR A 199 0.88 -10.14 -8.73
CA TYR A 199 1.04 -8.74 -9.15
C TYR A 199 2.18 -8.52 -10.18
N ILE A 200 3.08 -9.49 -10.39
CA ILE A 200 4.10 -9.46 -11.48
C ILE A 200 3.82 -10.54 -12.52
N PHE A 201 3.51 -11.77 -12.08
CA PHE A 201 3.54 -12.94 -12.95
C PHE A 201 2.17 -13.30 -13.53
N SER A 202 1.09 -12.69 -13.07
CA SER A 202 -0.21 -12.89 -13.71
C SER A 202 -0.25 -12.14 -15.04
N PRO A 203 -0.61 -12.81 -16.15
CA PRO A 203 -0.73 -12.17 -17.46
C PRO A 203 -1.90 -11.17 -17.54
N GLN A 204 -2.69 -11.03 -16.48
CA GLN A 204 -3.75 -10.03 -16.37
C GLN A 204 -3.38 -8.87 -15.43
N ALA A 205 -2.17 -8.83 -14.85
CA ALA A 205 -1.78 -7.85 -13.83
C ALA A 205 -1.28 -6.51 -14.39
N ASP A 206 -1.95 -5.99 -15.42
CA ASP A 206 -1.48 -4.86 -16.23
C ASP A 206 -1.07 -3.63 -15.40
N LEU A 207 -1.94 -3.19 -14.45
CA LEU A 207 -1.62 -2.02 -13.63
C LEU A 207 -0.45 -2.28 -12.68
N SER A 208 -0.43 -3.37 -11.92
CA SER A 208 0.66 -3.61 -10.97
C SER A 208 1.99 -3.85 -11.69
N GLU A 209 1.97 -4.51 -12.85
CA GLU A 209 3.14 -4.66 -13.70
C GLU A 209 3.68 -3.29 -14.14
N GLN A 210 2.81 -2.41 -14.65
CA GLN A 210 3.18 -1.05 -15.03
C GLN A 210 3.74 -0.25 -13.84
N LEU A 211 3.12 -0.35 -12.67
CA LEU A 211 3.59 0.33 -11.46
C LEU A 211 4.95 -0.21 -11.02
N ILE A 212 5.13 -1.53 -10.95
CA ILE A 212 6.37 -2.15 -10.49
C ILE A 212 7.53 -1.79 -11.42
N TYR A 213 7.35 -1.96 -12.74
CA TYR A 213 8.41 -1.60 -13.68
C TYR A 213 8.61 -0.09 -13.77
N GLY A 214 7.55 0.70 -13.75
CA GLY A 214 7.65 2.16 -13.77
C GLY A 214 8.45 2.69 -12.57
N LEU A 215 8.08 2.26 -11.36
CA LEU A 215 8.79 2.65 -10.14
C LEU A 215 10.23 2.11 -10.11
N SER A 216 10.47 0.90 -10.60
CA SER A 216 11.81 0.30 -10.60
C SER A 216 12.76 0.94 -11.61
N CYS A 217 12.25 1.29 -12.80
CA CYS A 217 13.10 1.73 -13.93
C CYS A 217 13.26 3.24 -14.00
N VAL A 218 12.20 4.01 -13.65
CA VAL A 218 12.20 5.48 -13.83
C VAL A 218 11.86 6.25 -12.56
N GLY A 219 11.65 5.55 -11.44
CA GLY A 219 11.32 6.16 -10.14
C GLY A 219 9.95 6.85 -10.10
N PHE A 220 9.64 7.49 -8.97
CA PHE A 220 8.33 8.11 -8.76
C PHE A 220 7.99 9.17 -9.80
N LYS A 221 8.89 10.14 -9.99
CA LYS A 221 8.70 11.26 -10.92
C LYS A 221 8.59 10.79 -12.36
N GLY A 222 9.38 9.79 -12.74
CA GLY A 222 9.30 9.19 -14.06
C GLY A 222 7.95 8.51 -14.30
N LEU A 223 7.45 7.76 -13.30
CA LEU A 223 6.12 7.17 -13.35
C LEU A 223 5.04 8.25 -13.49
N LEU A 224 5.02 9.28 -12.64
CA LEU A 224 4.03 10.36 -12.71
C LEU A 224 4.03 11.06 -14.07
N ARG A 225 5.22 11.33 -14.63
CA ARG A 225 5.35 11.91 -15.97
C ARG A 225 4.73 11.02 -17.05
N SER A 226 4.88 9.69 -16.95
CA SER A 226 4.25 8.77 -17.91
C SER A 226 2.71 8.83 -17.87
N LEU A 227 2.14 9.13 -16.70
CA LEU A 227 0.69 9.24 -16.52
C LEU A 227 0.10 10.52 -17.12
N LYS A 228 0.91 11.50 -17.52
CA LYS A 228 0.41 12.70 -18.22
C LYS A 228 -0.23 12.38 -19.57
N ALA A 229 0.10 11.23 -20.17
CA ALA A 229 -0.54 10.72 -21.39
C ALA A 229 -1.90 10.05 -21.13
N ASN A 230 -2.29 9.83 -19.87
CA ASN A 230 -3.55 9.19 -19.53
C ASN A 230 -4.74 10.13 -19.82
N PRO A 231 -5.86 9.65 -20.39
CA PRO A 231 -7.04 10.48 -20.68
C PRO A 231 -7.62 11.22 -19.46
N LEU A 232 -7.41 10.71 -18.24
CA LEU A 232 -7.89 11.34 -17.01
C LEU A 232 -7.05 12.54 -16.59
N TYR A 233 -5.80 12.63 -17.04
CA TYR A 233 -4.86 13.66 -16.60
C TYR A 233 -5.37 15.07 -16.88
N GLY A 234 -5.89 15.32 -18.09
CA GLY A 234 -6.40 16.64 -18.46
C GLY A 234 -7.53 17.11 -17.54
N ARG A 235 -8.41 16.20 -17.12
CA ARG A 235 -9.47 16.49 -16.17
C ARG A 235 -8.91 16.80 -14.79
N SER A 236 -8.00 15.98 -14.28
CA SER A 236 -7.35 16.21 -12.99
C SER A 236 -6.58 17.54 -12.96
N LEU A 237 -5.94 17.93 -14.07
CA LEU A 237 -5.22 19.19 -14.17
C LEU A 237 -6.15 20.40 -14.05
N GLU A 238 -7.29 20.39 -14.73
CA GLU A 238 -8.26 21.48 -14.62
C GLU A 238 -8.89 21.57 -13.22
N GLU A 239 -9.18 20.43 -12.60
CA GLU A 239 -9.67 20.36 -11.21
C GLU A 239 -8.62 20.94 -10.23
N ILE A 240 -7.35 20.56 -10.37
CA ILE A 240 -6.24 21.06 -9.54
C ILE A 240 -5.98 22.55 -9.75
N LYS A 241 -5.99 23.06 -10.98
CA LYS A 241 -5.82 24.50 -11.24
C LYS A 241 -6.87 25.34 -10.53
N LEU A 242 -8.11 24.83 -10.46
CA LEU A 242 -9.21 25.50 -9.78
C LEU A 242 -9.08 25.43 -8.26
N GLN A 243 -8.74 24.26 -7.72
CA GLN A 243 -8.71 24.00 -6.27
C GLN A 243 -7.41 24.44 -5.59
N ARG A 244 -6.30 24.46 -6.33
CA ARG A 244 -4.93 24.67 -5.81
C ARG A 244 -4.21 25.76 -6.58
N SER A 245 -4.86 26.93 -6.70
CA SER A 245 -4.30 28.10 -7.38
C SER A 245 -3.08 28.69 -6.67
N GLU A 246 -2.83 28.32 -5.41
CA GLU A 246 -1.64 28.70 -4.66
C GLU A 246 -0.35 27.99 -5.12
N LEU A 247 -0.47 26.91 -5.90
CA LEU A 247 0.66 26.13 -6.39
C LEU A 247 1.21 26.69 -7.70
N THR A 248 2.51 26.49 -7.95
CA THR A 248 3.13 26.78 -9.24
C THR A 248 2.57 25.86 -10.34
N PRO A 249 2.61 26.27 -11.63
CA PRO A 249 2.13 25.41 -12.71
C PRO A 249 2.78 24.02 -12.74
N ALA A 250 4.08 23.93 -12.46
CA ALA A 250 4.78 22.65 -12.39
C ALA A 250 4.25 21.75 -11.25
N GLN A 251 4.03 22.31 -10.06
CA GLN A 251 3.44 21.56 -8.93
C GLN A 251 2.00 21.12 -9.23
N GLN A 252 1.21 21.95 -9.93
CA GLN A 252 -0.14 21.60 -10.35
C GLN A 252 -0.13 20.41 -11.33
N GLU A 253 0.80 20.38 -12.28
CA GLU A 253 0.96 19.24 -13.19
C GLU A 253 1.33 17.95 -12.47
N GLU A 254 2.32 17.99 -11.56
CA GLU A 254 2.72 16.81 -10.80
C GLU A 254 1.59 16.33 -9.87
N LEU A 255 0.85 17.25 -9.28
CA LEU A 255 -0.31 16.92 -8.44
C LEU A 255 -1.47 16.31 -9.25
N ALA A 256 -1.69 16.78 -10.48
CA ALA A 256 -2.67 16.20 -11.39
C ALA A 256 -2.28 14.78 -11.82
N ALA A 257 -0.99 14.54 -12.05
CA ALA A 257 -0.47 13.20 -12.30
C ALA A 257 -0.64 12.28 -11.07
N LEU A 258 -0.42 12.81 -9.85
CA LEU A 258 -0.67 12.07 -8.61
C LEU A 258 -2.14 11.72 -8.43
N GLN A 259 -3.07 12.63 -8.72
CA GLN A 259 -4.50 12.35 -8.70
C GLN A 259 -4.89 11.29 -9.74
N THR A 260 -4.27 11.34 -10.92
CA THR A 260 -4.44 10.31 -11.96
C THR A 260 -4.01 8.94 -11.45
N LEU A 261 -2.84 8.85 -10.80
CA LEU A 261 -2.37 7.62 -10.16
C LEU A 261 -3.37 7.12 -9.09
N SER A 262 -3.83 8.02 -8.21
CA SER A 262 -4.82 7.70 -7.19
C SER A 262 -6.09 7.10 -7.80
N HIS A 263 -6.59 7.70 -8.89
CA HIS A 263 -7.77 7.22 -9.59
C HIS A 263 -7.56 5.85 -10.23
N LEU A 264 -6.41 5.62 -10.89
CA LEU A 264 -6.09 4.33 -11.50
C LEU A 264 -6.02 3.22 -10.44
N CYS A 265 -5.29 3.45 -9.35
CA CYS A 265 -5.24 2.51 -8.23
C CYS A 265 -6.63 2.25 -7.64
N GLY A 266 -7.40 3.31 -7.38
CA GLY A 266 -8.71 3.19 -6.76
C GLY A 266 -9.74 2.46 -7.61
N THR A 267 -9.78 2.71 -8.92
CA THR A 267 -10.68 2.02 -9.84
C THR A 267 -10.38 0.53 -9.97
N LYS A 268 -9.11 0.14 -9.80
CA LYS A 268 -8.66 -1.25 -9.76
C LYS A 268 -8.71 -1.87 -8.37
N GLY A 269 -9.15 -1.14 -7.35
CA GLY A 269 -9.31 -1.66 -5.98
C GLY A 269 -8.03 -1.70 -5.15
N MET A 270 -6.95 -1.06 -5.60
CA MET A 270 -5.75 -0.88 -4.79
C MET A 270 -5.94 0.27 -3.80
N GLN A 271 -5.35 0.12 -2.61
CA GLN A 271 -5.20 1.22 -1.65
C GLN A 271 -3.71 1.58 -1.56
N VAL A 272 -3.41 2.87 -1.59
CA VAL A 272 -2.03 3.36 -1.60
C VAL A 272 -1.82 4.25 -0.38
N LEU A 273 -0.85 3.92 0.45
CA LEU A 273 -0.36 4.85 1.46
C LEU A 273 0.88 5.53 0.91
N LEU A 274 0.76 6.81 0.55
CA LEU A 274 1.86 7.57 -0.04
C LEU A 274 2.83 8.03 1.05
N ALA A 275 4.13 7.76 0.88
CA ALA A 275 5.16 8.32 1.76
C ALA A 275 5.12 9.87 1.71
N PRO A 276 5.17 10.58 2.86
CA PRO A 276 5.13 12.05 2.88
C PRO A 276 6.20 12.69 2.02
N GLU A 277 7.42 12.14 2.01
CA GLU A 277 8.55 12.60 1.19
C GLU A 277 8.20 12.63 -0.31
N ARG A 278 7.40 11.67 -0.81
CA ARG A 278 6.98 11.66 -2.23
C ARG A 278 6.06 12.82 -2.57
N TYR A 279 5.23 13.24 -1.61
CA TYR A 279 4.37 14.40 -1.81
C TYR A 279 5.16 15.70 -1.66
N GLU A 280 5.87 15.86 -0.55
CA GLU A 280 6.56 17.10 -0.20
C GLU A 280 7.73 17.41 -1.12
N VAL A 281 8.50 16.40 -1.53
CA VAL A 281 9.68 16.58 -2.37
C VAL A 281 9.35 16.41 -3.84
N ASP A 282 8.68 15.31 -4.22
CA ASP A 282 8.52 15.02 -5.63
C ASP A 282 7.38 15.79 -6.29
N VAL A 283 6.29 16.06 -5.56
CA VAL A 283 5.15 16.80 -6.08
C VAL A 283 5.26 18.30 -5.75
N LEU A 284 5.65 18.64 -4.53
CA LEU A 284 5.75 20.04 -4.10
C LEU A 284 7.15 20.66 -4.29
N GLY A 285 8.18 19.89 -4.62
CA GLY A 285 9.52 20.42 -4.88
C GLY A 285 10.30 20.84 -3.62
N GLY A 286 9.95 20.29 -2.46
CA GLY A 286 10.70 20.45 -1.22
C GLY A 286 12.08 19.78 -1.24
N GLY A 287 12.82 19.90 -0.13
CA GLY A 287 14.11 19.21 0.04
C GLY A 287 13.97 17.87 0.77
N TYR A 288 14.88 16.94 0.50
CA TYR A 288 14.97 15.68 1.25
C TYR A 288 15.50 15.94 2.67
N ASP A 289 14.67 15.72 3.69
CA ASP A 289 15.08 15.65 5.09
C ASP A 289 14.98 14.21 5.60
N ARG A 290 16.15 13.58 5.78
CA ARG A 290 16.26 12.22 6.31
C ARG A 290 16.87 12.18 7.70
N ASP A 291 16.98 13.32 8.38
CA ASP A 291 17.47 13.37 9.74
C ASP A 291 16.44 12.71 10.67
N GLY A 292 16.92 11.79 11.50
CA GLY A 292 16.12 11.06 12.50
C GLY A 292 15.63 9.66 12.09
N TYR A 293 15.93 9.16 10.87
CA TYR A 293 15.55 7.80 10.43
C TYR A 293 16.59 6.70 10.67
#